data_AF-A0AB36KJJ2-F1
#
_entry.id   AF-A0AB36KJJ2-F1
#
_cell.length_a   1.000
_cell.length_b   1.000
_cell.length_c   1.000
_cell.angle_alpha   90.00
_cell.angle_beta   90.00
_cell.angle_gamma   90.00
#
_symmetry.space_group_name_H-M   'P 1'
#
loop_
_entity.id
_entity.type
_entity.pdbx_description
1 polymer ?
#
loop_
_entity_poly.entity_id
_entity_poly.type
_entity_poly.pdbx_seq_one_letter_code
_entity_poly.pdbx_strand_id
1 'polypeptide(L)' 'RADLRRAPSIIGVGEMRDLETFQAAVLAGQVGHFNLSTLHIHSPGEAIPRCLTMVPSEMREATAHDLLSVLQYIIVQKL' A
#
# COMPACT_ATOMS: atom_id res chain seq x y z
N ARG A 1 -2.55 6.56 -11.59
CA ARG A 1 -3.90 6.88 -12.14
C ARG A 1 -4.13 6.37 -13.58
N ALA A 2 -3.14 6.40 -14.48
CA ALA A 2 -3.34 5.96 -15.87
C ALA A 2 -3.66 4.46 -16.02
N ASP A 3 -3.12 3.61 -15.14
CA ASP A 3 -3.24 2.16 -15.32
C ASP A 3 -4.62 1.60 -14.99
N LEU A 4 -5.41 2.22 -14.10
CA LEU A 4 -6.79 1.77 -13.81
C LEU A 4 -7.69 1.73 -15.06
N ARG A 5 -7.37 2.53 -16.09
CA ARG A 5 -8.11 2.56 -17.37
C ARG A 5 -7.67 1.50 -18.37
N ARG A 6 -6.65 0.71 -18.05
CA ARG A 6 -6.08 -0.33 -18.92
C ARG A 6 -6.59 -1.74 -18.58
N ALA A 7 -7.52 -1.86 -17.63
CA ALA A 7 -7.99 -3.13 -17.07
C ALA A 7 -6.85 -4.10 -16.67
N PRO A 8 -5.81 -3.64 -15.95
CA PRO A 8 -4.70 -4.50 -15.57
C PRO A 8 -5.14 -5.49 -14.49
N SER A 9 -4.69 -6.74 -14.57
CA SER A 9 -4.87 -7.70 -13.48
C SER A 9 -3.90 -7.42 -12.31
N ILE A 10 -2.72 -6.87 -12.63
CA ILE A 10 -1.64 -6.58 -11.68
C ILE A 10 -1.12 -5.15 -11.91
N ILE A 11 -0.89 -4.40 -10.84
CA ILE A 11 -0.32 -3.04 -10.90
C ILE A 11 0.99 -2.99 -10.10
N GLY A 12 2.07 -2.59 -10.75
CA GLY A 12 3.32 -2.24 -10.08
C GLY A 12 3.30 -0.77 -9.64
N VAL A 13 3.09 -0.54 -8.34
CA VAL A 13 3.03 0.81 -7.75
C VAL A 13 4.43 1.42 -7.59
N GLY A 14 5.45 0.57 -7.42
CA GLY A 14 6.81 1.00 -7.07
C GLY A 14 6.96 1.23 -5.56
N GLU A 15 7.80 2.18 -5.17
CA GLU A 15 8.07 2.50 -3.77
C GLU A 15 7.02 3.47 -3.19
N MET A 16 6.36 3.11 -2.08
CA MET A 16 5.39 3.98 -1.41
C MET A 16 6.11 5.00 -0.51
N ARG A 17 6.38 6.19 -1.07
CA ARG A 17 7.12 7.27 -0.38
C ARG A 17 6.25 8.40 0.14
N ASP A 18 5.04 8.54 -0.39
CA ASP A 18 4.10 9.61 -0.06
C ASP A 18 2.67 9.08 0.10
N LEU A 19 1.83 9.93 0.71
CA LEU A 19 0.44 9.62 1.01
C LEU A 19 -0.39 9.37 -0.27
N GLU A 20 -0.13 10.14 -1.33
CA GLU A 20 -0.88 10.02 -2.59
C GLU A 20 -0.67 8.64 -3.23
N THR A 21 0.59 8.20 -3.34
CA THR A 21 0.96 6.90 -3.91
C THR A 21 0.39 5.76 -3.06
N PHE A 22 0.49 5.87 -1.74
CA PHE A 22 -0.05 4.89 -0.81
C PHE A 22 -1.59 4.77 -0.93
N GLN A 23 -2.31 5.89 -0.92
CA GLN A 23 -3.78 5.89 -1.08
C GLN A 23 -4.21 5.35 -2.44
N ALA A 24 -3.48 5.67 -3.51
CA ALA A 24 -3.75 5.13 -4.83
C ALA A 24 -3.60 3.60 -4.88
N ALA A 25 -2.61 3.04 -4.16
CA ALA A 25 -2.42 1.60 -4.04
C ALA A 25 -3.57 0.94 -3.26
N VAL A 26 -3.97 1.50 -2.12
CA VAL A 26 -5.09 0.97 -1.33
C VAL A 26 -6.37 0.97 -2.17
N LEU A 27 -6.68 2.08 -2.84
CA LEU A 27 -7.85 2.19 -3.72
C LEU A 27 -7.83 1.17 -4.85
N ALA A 28 -6.67 0.98 -5.50
CA ALA A 28 -6.53 -0.02 -6.57
C ALA A 28 -6.83 -1.44 -6.05
N GLY A 29 -6.43 -1.76 -4.82
CA GLY A 29 -6.73 -3.05 -4.18
C GLY A 29 -8.23 -3.21 -3.89
N GLN A 30 -8.88 -2.15 -3.40
CA GLN A 30 -10.31 -2.16 -3.10
C GLN A 30 -11.18 -2.40 -4.34
N VAL A 31 -10.72 -1.98 -5.51
CA VAL A 31 -11.42 -2.23 -6.79
C VAL A 31 -10.95 -3.51 -7.51
N GLY A 32 -10.15 -4.34 -6.85
CA GLY A 32 -9.84 -5.71 -7.29
C GLY A 32 -8.54 -5.90 -8.07
N HIS A 33 -7.64 -4.92 -8.08
CA HIS A 33 -6.31 -5.10 -8.70
C HIS A 33 -5.30 -5.68 -7.70
N PHE A 34 -4.48 -6.62 -8.16
CA PHE A 34 -3.36 -7.12 -7.37
C PHE A 34 -2.20 -6.12 -7.45
N ASN A 35 -1.85 -5.51 -6.31
CA ASN A 35 -0.82 -4.47 -6.28
C ASN A 35 0.51 -5.01 -5.78
N LEU A 36 1.59 -4.68 -6.49
CA LEU A 36 2.96 -4.91 -6.08
C LEU A 36 3.62 -3.57 -5.75
N SER A 37 4.12 -3.45 -4.54
CA SER A 37 4.78 -2.24 -4.05
C SER A 37 5.90 -2.59 -3.08
N THR A 38 6.82 -1.64 -2.86
CA THR A 38 7.97 -1.80 -1.98
C THR A 38 7.98 -0.74 -0.88
N LEU A 39 8.56 -1.12 0.26
CA LEU A 39 8.81 -0.27 1.42
C LEU A 39 10.23 -0.53 1.92
N HIS A 40 10.86 0.49 2.47
CA HIS A 40 12.12 0.35 3.19
C HIS A 40 11.84 0.01 4.67
N ILE A 41 11.78 -1.30 4.97
CA ILE A 41 11.53 -1.85 6.31
C ILE A 41 12.47 -3.03 6.58
N HIS A 42 12.74 -3.32 7.87
CA HIS A 42 13.64 -4.39 8.28
C HIS A 42 12.93 -5.63 8.84
N SER A 43 11.64 -5.50 9.17
CA SER A 43 10.81 -6.60 9.64
C SER A 43 9.37 -6.46 9.16
N PRO A 44 8.60 -7.57 9.03
CA PRO A 44 7.20 -7.48 8.57
C PRO A 44 6.32 -6.61 9.48
N GLY A 45 6.60 -6.58 10.79
CA GLY A 45 5.85 -5.79 11.77
C GLY A 45 5.97 -4.27 11.57
N GLU A 46 7.00 -3.81 10.84
CA GLU A 46 7.19 -2.38 10.54
C GLU A 46 6.32 -1.89 9.38
N ALA A 47 5.76 -2.79 8.55
CA ALA A 47 5.08 -2.41 7.31
C ALA A 47 3.90 -1.45 7.54
N ILE A 48 2.97 -1.83 8.42
CA ILE A 48 1.77 -1.02 8.69
C ILE A 48 2.15 0.31 9.36
N PRO A 49 2.93 0.33 10.48
CA PRO A 49 3.39 1.59 11.06
C PRO A 49 4.09 2.50 10.06
N ARG A 50 4.94 1.92 9.18
CA ARG A 50 5.69 2.67 8.16
C ARG A 50 4.79 3.29 7.11
N CYS A 51 3.73 2.62 6.68
CA CYS A 51 2.73 3.20 5.77
C CYS A 51 1.97 4.35 6.44
N LEU A 52 1.63 4.21 7.73
CA LEU A 52 0.81 5.19 8.44
C LEU A 52 1.59 6.44 8.87
N THR A 53 2.93 6.48 8.79
CA THR A 53 3.71 7.68 9.13
C THR A 53 3.38 8.87 8.23
N MET A 54 2.90 8.62 7.01
CA MET A 54 2.54 9.62 6.00
C MET A 54 1.09 10.12 6.16
N VAL A 55 0.32 9.53 7.08
CA VAL A 55 -1.13 9.76 7.24
C VAL A 55 -1.39 10.71 8.43
N PRO A 56 -2.25 11.74 8.26
CA PRO A 56 -2.70 12.60 9.35
C PRO A 56 -3.33 11.80 10.49
N SER A 57 -3.08 12.22 11.73
CA SER A 57 -3.45 11.49 12.96
C SER A 57 -4.91 11.05 13.00
N GLU A 58 -5.80 11.97 12.64
CA GLU A 58 -7.25 11.83 12.63
C GLU A 58 -7.77 10.79 11.63
N MET A 59 -6.97 10.43 10.62
CA MET A 59 -7.32 9.45 9.59
C MET A 59 -6.60 8.11 9.76
N ARG A 60 -5.65 7.98 10.69
CA ARG A 60 -4.77 6.79 10.76
C ARG A 60 -5.53 5.50 11.02
N GLU A 61 -6.51 5.51 11.91
CA GLU A 61 -7.28 4.32 12.27
C GLU A 61 -8.10 3.81 11.07
N ALA A 62 -8.88 4.69 10.44
CA ALA A 62 -9.64 4.35 9.23
C ALA A 62 -8.71 3.86 8.11
N THR A 63 -7.59 4.54 7.89
CA THR A 63 -6.61 4.17 6.86
C THR A 63 -5.93 2.83 7.14
N ALA A 64 -5.69 2.51 8.42
CA ALA A 64 -5.16 1.21 8.83
C ALA A 64 -6.14 0.08 8.52
N HIS A 65 -7.45 0.30 8.79
CA HIS A 65 -8.50 -0.64 8.42
C HIS A 65 -8.58 -0.84 6.91
N ASP A 66 -8.54 0.25 6.13
CA ASP A 66 -8.56 0.16 4.67
C ASP A 66 -7.37 -0.65 4.13
N LEU A 67 -6.15 -0.36 4.62
CA LEU A 67 -4.96 -1.13 4.25
C LEU A 67 -5.10 -2.61 4.63
N LEU A 68 -5.52 -2.92 5.85
CA LEU A 68 -5.69 -4.29 6.33
C LEU A 68 -6.74 -5.06 5.52
N SER A 69 -7.77 -4.38 5.00
CA SER A 69 -8.81 -5.02 4.20
C SER A 69 -8.31 -5.53 2.84
N VAL A 70 -7.23 -4.94 2.31
CA VAL A 70 -6.66 -5.30 0.99
C VAL A 70 -5.29 -5.96 1.06
N LEU A 71 -4.61 -5.92 2.22
CA LEU A 71 -3.28 -6.48 2.40
C LEU A 71 -3.32 -8.01 2.32
N GLN A 72 -2.58 -8.59 1.37
CA GLN A 72 -2.48 -10.04 1.18
C GLN A 72 -1.18 -10.61 1.73
N TYR A 73 -0.05 -9.95 1.45
CA TYR A 73 1.28 -10.45 1.80
C TYR A 73 2.21 -9.32 2.21
N ILE A 74 3.07 -9.58 3.19
CA ILE A 74 4.25 -8.77 3.50
C ILE A 74 5.46 -9.68 3.37
N ILE A 75 6.37 -9.33 2.46
CA ILE A 75 7.62 -10.06 2.24
C ILE A 75 8.77 -9.12 2.56
N VAL A 76 9.66 -9.55 3.44
CA VAL A 76 10.87 -8.81 3.79
C VAL A 76 12.07 -9.62 3.36
N GLN A 77 12.92 -9.01 2.54
CA GLN A 77 14.20 -9.57 2.13
C GLN A 77 15.32 -8.94 2.96
N LYS A 78 16.23 -9.77 3.47
CA LYS A 78 17.48 -9.36 4.08
C LYS A 78 18.63 -10.01 3.29
N LEU A 79 19.64 -9.23 2.95
CA LEU A 79 20.88 -9.69 2.31
C LEU A 79 21.96 -9.95 3.36
#